data_AF-A0A0E3NHV6-F1
#
_entry.id   AF-A0A0E3NHV6-F1
#
_cell.length_a   1.000
_cell.length_b   1.000
_cell.length_c   1.000
_cell.angle_alpha   90.00
_cell.angle_beta   90.00
_cell.angle_gamma   90.00
#
_symmetry.space_group_name_H-M   'P 1'
#
loop_
_entity.id
_entity.type
_entity.pdbx_description
1 polymer ?
#
loop_
_entity_poly.entity_id
_entity_poly.type
_entity_poly.pdbx_seq_one_letter_code
_entity_poly.pdbx_strand_id
1 'polypeptide(L)'
;MYEAGIEVTDEDFEFAKPPLSKKFIHLVFEKYQLDYIAYFGENMFYVSGQNSQPLTPLYPNTGYPEDIELVLDFMARERIRRIKYEEGTLFRSAVPRLRDSRNNSWK
;
A
#
# COMPACT_ATOMS: atom_id res chain seq x y z
N MET A 1 -9.75 13.95 8.00
CA MET A 1 -9.37 13.11 9.15
C MET A 1 -8.70 11.87 8.58
N TYR A 2 -7.42 11.65 8.87
CA TYR A 2 -6.72 10.45 8.39
C TYR A 2 -7.35 9.25 9.11
N GLU A 3 -7.89 8.30 8.34
CA GLU A 3 -8.42 7.05 8.89
C GLU A 3 -7.34 6.42 9.79
N ALA A 4 -7.72 6.01 11.00
CA ALA A 4 -6.83 5.24 11.86
C ALA A 4 -6.41 3.99 11.09
N GLY A 5 -5.10 3.80 10.92
CA GLY A 5 -4.57 2.63 10.24
C GLY A 5 -4.95 1.36 10.99
N ILE A 6 -5.29 0.30 10.26
CA ILE A 6 -5.49 -1.05 10.79
C ILE A 6 -4.13 -1.72 10.79
N GLU A 7 -3.70 -2.29 11.92
CA GLU A 7 -2.45 -3.05 11.95
C GLU A 7 -2.51 -4.20 10.93
N VAL A 8 -1.43 -4.38 10.17
CA VAL A 8 -1.30 -5.50 9.23
C VAL A 8 -1.09 -6.80 10.02
N THR A 9 -1.92 -7.81 9.75
CA THR A 9 -1.83 -9.14 10.37
C THR A 9 -1.50 -10.20 9.32
N ASP A 10 -1.20 -11.43 9.75
CA ASP A 10 -0.96 -12.53 8.82
C ASP A 10 -2.22 -12.92 8.03
N GLU A 11 -3.41 -12.63 8.57
CA GLU A 11 -4.70 -12.87 7.90
C GLU A 11 -4.85 -12.04 6.62
N ASP A 12 -4.21 -10.87 6.54
CA ASP A 12 -4.19 -10.03 5.34
C ASP A 12 -3.51 -10.71 4.14
N PHE A 13 -2.79 -11.81 4.38
CA PHE A 13 -2.04 -12.56 3.38
C PHE A 13 -2.59 -13.96 3.12
N GLU A 14 -3.76 -14.32 3.67
CA GLU A 14 -4.34 -15.66 3.53
C GLU A 14 -4.43 -16.13 2.06
N PHE A 15 -4.72 -15.21 1.14
CA PHE A 15 -4.84 -15.49 -0.29
C PHE A 15 -3.62 -15.01 -1.10
N ALA A 16 -2.60 -14.47 -0.45
CA ALA A 16 -1.41 -13.98 -1.11
C ALA A 16 -0.53 -15.15 -1.56
N LYS A 17 0.13 -14.99 -2.72
CA LYS A 17 1.11 -15.97 -3.21
C LYS A 17 2.49 -15.65 -2.61
N PRO A 18 3.27 -16.66 -2.19
CA PRO A 18 4.66 -16.46 -1.81
C PRO A 18 5.42 -15.65 -2.88
N PRO A 19 6.33 -14.73 -2.50
CA PRO A 19 6.85 -14.51 -1.15
C PRO A 19 6.03 -13.56 -0.26
N LEU A 20 4.88 -13.06 -0.72
CA LEU A 20 4.09 -12.07 0.02
C LEU A 20 3.67 -12.60 1.39
N SER A 21 4.00 -11.81 2.42
CA SER A 21 3.71 -12.07 3.83
C SER A 21 3.93 -10.77 4.62
N LYS A 22 3.43 -10.69 5.86
CA LYS A 22 3.72 -9.56 6.77
C LYS A 22 5.23 -9.34 6.89
N LYS A 23 5.98 -10.43 7.09
CA LYS A 23 7.45 -10.41 7.18
C LYS A 23 8.11 -9.89 5.90
N PHE A 24 7.64 -10.31 4.72
CA PHE A 24 8.18 -9.82 3.45
C PHE A 24 8.00 -8.31 3.30
N ILE A 25 6.78 -7.80 3.53
CA ILE A 25 6.52 -6.35 3.42
C ILE A 25 7.38 -5.59 4.43
N HIS A 26 7.50 -6.10 5.65
CA HIS A 26 8.34 -5.50 6.69
C HIS A 26 9.80 -5.36 6.22
N LEU A 27 10.39 -6.44 5.70
CA LEU A 27 11.75 -6.43 5.15
C LEU A 27 11.93 -5.46 3.98
N VAL A 28 10.93 -5.32 3.11
CA VAL A 28 10.96 -4.35 2.00
C VAL A 28 11.01 -2.92 2.55
N PHE A 29 10.15 -2.61 3.52
CA PHE A 29 10.12 -1.28 4.15
C PHE A 29 11.44 -0.95 4.86
N GLU A 30 12.05 -1.92 5.54
CA GLU A 30 13.37 -1.72 6.16
C GLU A 30 14.48 -1.55 5.12
N LYS A 31 14.52 -2.44 4.11
CA LYS A 31 15.56 -2.45 3.06
C LYS A 31 15.63 -1.12 2.31
N TYR A 32 14.48 -0.54 1.98
CA TYR A 32 14.40 0.73 1.24
C TYR A 32 14.15 1.94 2.12
N GLN A 33 14.16 1.77 3.45
CA GLN A 33 13.89 2.83 4.42
C GLN A 33 12.60 3.59 4.08
N LEU A 34 11.49 2.88 3.96
CA LEU A 34 10.19 3.46 3.56
C LEU A 34 9.36 3.90 4.77
N ASP A 35 8.72 5.07 4.63
CA ASP A 35 7.72 5.57 5.58
C ASP A 35 6.31 5.05 5.23
N TYR A 36 5.93 5.14 3.95
CA TYR A 36 4.65 4.63 3.47
C TYR A 36 4.62 4.45 1.95
N ILE A 37 3.71 3.60 1.49
CA ILE A 37 3.29 3.51 0.10
C ILE A 37 1.81 3.88 0.03
N ALA A 38 1.43 4.73 -0.92
CA ALA A 38 0.05 5.12 -1.18
C ALA A 38 -0.38 4.73 -2.59
N TYR A 39 -1.58 4.18 -2.72
CA TYR A 39 -2.23 3.79 -3.97
C TYR A 39 -3.41 4.72 -4.26
N PHE A 40 -3.45 5.26 -5.48
CA PHE A 40 -4.47 6.23 -5.91
C PHE A 40 -5.47 5.68 -6.94
N GLY A 41 -5.30 4.44 -7.40
CA GLY A 41 -6.06 3.88 -8.52
C GLY A 41 -5.25 3.85 -9.81
N GLU A 42 -5.71 3.09 -10.81
CA GLU A 42 -5.16 3.09 -12.18
C GLU A 42 -3.63 2.88 -12.24
N ASN A 43 -3.10 2.02 -11.36
CA ASN A 43 -1.66 1.77 -11.19
C ASN A 43 -0.81 2.99 -10.77
N MET A 44 -1.44 4.03 -10.22
CA MET A 44 -0.74 5.19 -9.68
C MET A 44 -0.38 4.97 -8.20
N PHE A 45 0.92 5.02 -7.92
CA PHE A 45 1.47 4.84 -6.58
C PHE A 45 2.41 5.99 -6.21
N TYR A 46 2.47 6.29 -4.91
CA TYR A 46 3.51 7.14 -4.32
C TYR A 46 4.26 6.33 -3.26
N VAL A 47 5.57 6.18 -3.44
CA VAL A 47 6.46 5.46 -2.53
C VAL A 47 7.27 6.49 -1.75
N SER A 48 7.00 6.63 -0.45
CA SER A 48 7.70 7.55 0.44
C SER A 48 8.82 6.82 1.17
N GLY A 49 10.05 7.27 0.95
CA GLY A 49 11.19 7.00 1.81
C GLY A 49 11.14 7.82 3.12
N GLN A 50 12.05 7.49 4.03
CA GLN A 50 12.32 8.24 5.26
C GLN A 50 12.64 9.70 4.96
N ASN A 51 12.27 10.59 5.88
CA ASN A 51 12.35 12.04 5.72
C ASN A 51 11.46 12.60 4.59
N SER A 52 10.39 11.88 4.23
CA SER A 52 9.44 12.30 3.17
C SER A 52 10.07 12.46 1.78
N GLN A 53 11.22 11.83 1.52
CA GLN A 53 11.79 11.81 0.18
C GLN A 53 11.10 10.74 -0.66
N PRO A 54 10.65 11.05 -1.88
CA PRO A 54 10.07 10.03 -2.75
C PRO A 54 11.16 9.04 -3.17
N LEU A 55 10.86 7.75 -3.09
CA LEU A 55 11.64 6.76 -3.82
C LEU A 55 11.11 6.75 -5.25
N THR A 56 11.96 7.05 -6.22
CA THR A 56 11.61 7.01 -7.65
C THR A 56 12.44 5.92 -8.35
N PRO A 57 11.92 5.31 -9.42
CA PRO A 57 12.72 4.43 -10.26
C PRO A 57 14.02 5.11 -10.74
N LEU A 58 15.11 4.34 -10.83
CA LEU A 58 16.44 4.87 -11.19
C LEU A 58 16.49 5.44 -12.62
N TYR A 59 15.67 4.91 -13.53
CA TYR A 59 15.60 5.36 -14.91
C TYR A 59 14.16 5.71 -15.33
N PRO A 60 13.97 6.72 -16.19
CA PRO A 60 12.68 7.00 -16.80
C PRO A 60 12.13 5.76 -17.51
N ASN A 61 10.83 5.50 -17.37
CA ASN A 61 10.13 4.33 -17.94
C ASN A 61 10.61 2.96 -17.43
N THR A 62 11.36 2.92 -16.33
CA THR A 62 11.62 1.68 -15.59
C THR A 62 10.70 1.55 -14.39
N GLY A 63 10.35 0.32 -14.02
CA GLY A 63 9.62 0.04 -12.79
C GLY A 63 10.50 0.22 -11.55
N TYR A 64 9.86 0.10 -10.40
CA TYR A 64 10.54 -0.06 -9.13
C TYR A 64 11.32 -1.40 -9.09
N PRO A 65 12.23 -1.55 -8.12
CA PRO A 65 12.77 -2.87 -7.78
C PRO A 65 11.65 -3.91 -7.60
N GLU A 66 11.93 -5.16 -8.01
CA GLU A 66 10.94 -6.25 -8.08
C GLU A 66 10.18 -6.48 -6.78
N ASP A 67 10.85 -6.37 -5.64
CA ASP A 67 10.24 -6.53 -4.33
C ASP A 67 9.27 -5.41 -3.96
N ILE A 68 9.50 -4.17 -4.43
CA ILE A 68 8.53 -3.08 -4.32
C ILE A 68 7.36 -3.33 -5.27
N GLU A 69 7.62 -3.73 -6.52
CA GLU A 69 6.56 -4.03 -7.50
C GLU A 69 5.59 -5.11 -6.97
N LEU A 70 6.10 -6.15 -6.30
CA LEU A 70 5.27 -7.15 -5.63
C LEU A 70 4.35 -6.56 -4.56
N VAL A 71 4.83 -5.56 -3.80
CA VAL A 71 4.02 -4.84 -2.81
C VAL A 71 2.96 -3.98 -3.50
N LEU A 72 3.29 -3.29 -4.59
CA LEU A 72 2.34 -2.47 -5.34
C LEU A 72 1.20 -3.35 -5.92
N ASP A 73 1.56 -4.48 -6.51
CA ASP A 73 0.62 -5.47 -7.03
C ASP A 73 -0.31 -6.01 -5.95
N PHE A 74 0.25 -6.34 -4.78
CA PHE A 74 -0.53 -6.78 -3.62
C PHE A 74 -1.51 -5.69 -3.17
N MET A 75 -1.06 -4.45 -3.04
CA MET A 75 -1.91 -3.32 -2.64
C MET A 75 -3.06 -3.09 -3.61
N ALA A 76 -2.81 -3.18 -4.92
CA ALA A 76 -3.85 -3.03 -5.94
C ALA A 76 -4.91 -4.13 -5.85
N ARG A 77 -4.48 -5.39 -5.72
CA ARG A 77 -5.38 -6.57 -5.66
C ARG A 77 -6.26 -6.56 -4.42
N GLU A 78 -5.66 -6.28 -3.26
CA GLU A 78 -6.36 -6.23 -1.97
C GLU A 78 -7.07 -4.89 -1.71
N ARG A 79 -7.04 -3.96 -2.67
CA ARG A 79 -7.62 -2.61 -2.56
C ARG A 79 -7.15 -1.87 -1.31
N ILE A 80 -5.87 -2.01 -1.00
CA ILE A 80 -5.19 -1.31 0.09
C ILE A 80 -4.77 0.06 -0.44
N ARG A 81 -5.28 1.11 0.19
CA ARG A 81 -4.98 2.50 -0.19
C ARG A 81 -3.62 2.94 0.30
N ARG A 82 -3.20 2.48 1.47
CA ARG A 82 -1.93 2.88 2.06
C ARG A 82 -1.39 1.76 2.92
N ILE A 83 -0.08 1.54 2.86
CA ILE A 83 0.69 0.81 3.87
C ILE A 83 1.67 1.81 4.48
N LYS A 84 1.67 1.97 5.80
CA LYS A 84 2.57 2.84 6.56
C LYS A 84 3.40 1.98 7.50
N TYR A 85 4.67 2.34 7.66
CA TYR A 85 5.56 1.74 8.65
C TYR A 85 5.89 2.75 9.73
N GLU A 86 5.64 2.39 10.99
CA GLU A 86 5.83 3.26 12.14
C GLU A 86 6.27 2.42 13.33
N GLU A 87 7.40 2.78 13.93
CA GLU A 87 7.94 2.14 15.14
C GLU A 87 8.06 0.60 15.05
N GLY A 88 8.36 0.06 13.87
CA GLY A 88 8.49 -1.39 13.65
C GLY A 88 7.20 -2.09 13.26
N THR A 89 6.07 -1.38 13.22
CA THR A 89 4.75 -1.92 12.93
C THR A 89 4.22 -1.41 11.58
N LEU A 90 3.59 -2.31 10.83
CA LEU A 90 2.91 -1.99 9.57
C LEU A 90 1.43 -1.72 9.81
N PHE A 91 0.92 -0.63 9.21
CA PHE A 91 -0.48 -0.25 9.25
C PHE A 91 -1.01 -0.09 7.83
N ARG A 92 -2.22 -0.59 7.58
CA ARG A 92 -2.92 -0.42 6.31
C ARG A 92 -4.19 0.40 6.44
N SER A 93 -4.56 1.10 5.37
CA SER A 93 -5.90 1.67 5.22
C SER A 93 -6.52 1.21 3.90
N ALA A 94 -7.84 1.03 3.89
CA ALA A 94 -8.56 0.57 2.72
C ALA A 94 -8.83 1.74 1.74
N VAL A 95 -9.06 1.43 0.46
CA VAL A 95 -9.69 2.39 -0.44
C VAL A 95 -11.13 2.61 0.05
N PRO A 96 -11.57 3.85 0.37
CA PRO A 96 -12.94 4.10 0.75
C PRO A 96 -13.86 3.53 -0.32
N ARG A 97 -14.75 2.62 0.07
CA ARG A 97 -15.82 2.21 -0.83
C ARG A 97 -16.58 3.49 -1.17
N LEU A 98 -16.62 3.85 -2.46
CA LEU A 98 -17.59 4.84 -2.92
C LEU A 98 -18.93 4.38 -2.37
N ARG A 99 -19.52 5.14 -1.44
CA ARG A 99 -20.90 4.88 -1.03
C ARG A 99 -21.71 4.98 -2.31
N ASP A 100 -22.33 3.89 -2.73
CA ASP A 100 -23.28 3.93 -3.84
C ASP A 100 -24.26 5.07 -3.54
N SER A 101 -24.22 6.11 -4.36
CA SER A 101 -25.19 7.19 -4.34
C SER A 101 -26.50 6.66 -4.91
N ARG A 102 -27.15 5.72 -4.21
CA ARG A 102 -28.55 5.37 -4.39
C ARG A 102 -29.34 6.00 -3.27
N ASN A 103 -29.58 7.30 -3.40
CA ASN A 103 -30.80 7.88 -2.88
C ASN A 103 -31.04 9.19 -3.61
N ASN A 104 -31.92 9.16 -4.61
CA ASN A 104 -32.87 10.23 -4.88
C ASN A 104 -34.08 9.59 -5.57
N SER A 105 -34.99 9.09 -4.72
CA SER A 105 -36.39 8.90 -5.07
C SER A 105 -36.96 10.26 -5.47
N TRP A 106 -37.32 10.43 -6.73
CA TRP A 106 -38.24 11.48 -7.11
C TRP A 106 -39.65 10.92 -6.95
N LYS A 107 -40.41 11.56 -6.04
CA LYS A 107 -41.86 11.45 -5.95
C LYS A 107 -42.51 12.09 -7.16
#